data_AF-A0A8D2GWI9-F1
#
_entry.id   AF-A0A8D2GWI9-F1
#
_cell.length_a   1.000
_cell.length_b   1.000
_cell.length_c   1.000
_cell.angle_alpha   90.00
_cell.angle_beta   90.00
_cell.angle_gamma   90.00
#
_symmetry.space_group_name_H-M   'P 1'
#
loop_
_entity.id
_entity.type
_entity.pdbx_description
1 polymer ?
#
loop_
_entity_poly.entity_id
_entity_poly.type
_entity_poly.pdbx_seq_one_letter_code
_entity_poly.pdbx_strand_id
1 'polypeptide(L)'
;GDSSTDTEKEEDEEEEEEEEEEDEKAQKDLTYAIVPTINIQDERFVDLSESPAFICLNELHAMGKIPGTRMAELKAKYTLLHDTVMSTQESEVQLLQNAKNFTEQIQQQQFHLQQADSFPDAFSTEVSKMREQLLKYQNEYNAVKEREYHNQYRLNSLREEKDLMLKEFEKIPKPGEMEKKMRILRDSTEELRKEIMQKKLEIKNLREDLTFKQKQLVKEQKDLEELLQHQVVLKDEVVYHQTVPVQIVKEIEKMARRKVEMEKINIILELEVKELNDSLKKVENKISAVIEEKEDVMKEVEGKRTLLEIKEREYNQLVKLLELTRENEATSLSEKLVIFMCSSKF
;
A
#
# COMPACT_ATOMS: atom_id res chain seq x y z
N GLY A 1 33.51 -75.57 75.06
CA GLY A 1 32.67 -74.43 74.74
C GLY A 1 32.42 -74.43 73.25
N ASP A 2 31.29 -74.00 72.76
CA ASP A 2 30.01 -73.77 73.43
C ASP A 2 28.97 -73.54 72.32
N SER A 3 27.74 -73.94 72.63
CA SER A 3 26.47 -73.30 72.32
C SER A 3 26.39 -72.19 71.24
N SER A 4 25.53 -72.41 70.23
CA SER A 4 24.58 -71.41 69.72
C SER A 4 23.66 -72.04 68.65
N THR A 5 22.53 -72.58 69.11
CA THR A 5 21.35 -72.90 68.31
C THR A 5 20.17 -72.63 69.22
N ASP A 6 19.72 -71.38 69.32
CA ASP A 6 18.50 -70.97 70.07
C ASP A 6 18.19 -69.49 69.75
N THR A 7 18.06 -69.10 68.48
CA THR A 7 17.68 -67.70 68.16
C THR A 7 16.73 -67.57 66.97
N GLU A 8 16.53 -68.61 66.17
CA GLU A 8 15.58 -68.59 65.03
C GLU A 8 14.23 -69.24 65.38
N LYS A 9 13.99 -69.63 66.64
CA LYS A 9 12.72 -70.21 67.08
C LYS A 9 11.84 -69.28 67.91
N GLU A 10 12.41 -68.18 68.44
CA GLU A 10 11.63 -67.21 69.21
C GLU A 10 10.98 -66.15 68.30
N GLU A 11 11.49 -65.92 67.09
CA GLU A 11 10.91 -64.94 66.15
C GLU A 11 9.63 -65.47 65.44
N ASP A 12 9.53 -66.78 65.17
CA ASP A 12 8.35 -67.38 64.53
C ASP A 12 7.18 -67.61 65.53
N GLU A 13 7.46 -67.78 66.84
CA GLU A 13 6.43 -67.92 67.88
C GLU A 13 5.83 -66.56 68.29
N GLU A 14 6.60 -65.46 68.20
CA GLU A 14 6.09 -64.09 68.45
C GLU A 14 5.18 -63.58 67.31
N GLU A 15 5.44 -63.95 66.05
CA GLU A 15 4.59 -63.56 64.90
C GLU A 15 3.25 -64.33 64.87
N GLU A 16 3.20 -65.59 65.31
CA GLU A 16 1.93 -66.36 65.41
C GLU A 16 1.06 -65.91 66.61
N GLU A 17 1.65 -65.50 67.73
CA GLU A 17 0.90 -64.94 68.88
C GLU A 17 0.34 -63.52 68.60
N GLU A 18 1.02 -62.71 67.78
CA GLU A 18 0.51 -61.39 67.37
C GLU A 18 -0.67 -61.49 66.37
N GLU A 19 -0.67 -62.46 65.45
CA GLU A 19 -1.80 -62.70 64.54
C GLU A 19 -3.03 -63.31 65.26
N GLU A 20 -2.84 -64.20 66.24
CA GLU A 20 -3.94 -64.73 67.07
C GLU A 20 -4.54 -63.67 68.01
N GLU A 21 -3.73 -62.74 68.55
CA GLU A 21 -4.22 -61.60 69.33
C GLU A 21 -4.96 -60.54 68.49
N GLU A 22 -4.59 -60.33 67.22
CA GLU A 22 -5.32 -59.43 66.32
C GLU A 22 -6.69 -60.02 65.93
N ASP A 23 -6.79 -61.33 65.66
CA ASP A 23 -8.06 -61.99 65.34
C ASP A 23 -9.00 -62.11 66.56
N GLU A 24 -8.46 -62.32 67.78
CA GLU A 24 -9.26 -62.27 69.02
C GLU A 24 -9.75 -60.85 69.37
N LYS A 25 -8.97 -59.80 69.04
CA LYS A 25 -9.41 -58.40 69.21
C LYS A 25 -10.44 -58.02 68.14
N ALA A 26 -10.33 -58.54 66.93
CA ALA A 26 -11.31 -58.31 65.86
C ALA A 26 -12.68 -58.95 66.14
N GLN A 27 -12.73 -60.08 66.85
CA GLN A 27 -14.00 -60.71 67.26
C GLN A 27 -14.69 -60.05 68.47
N LYS A 28 -13.94 -59.38 69.36
CA LYS A 28 -14.49 -58.71 70.56
C LYS A 28 -15.06 -57.31 70.28
N ASP A 29 -14.81 -56.74 69.10
CA ASP A 29 -15.25 -55.39 68.73
C ASP A 29 -16.48 -55.37 67.80
N LEU A 30 -17.35 -56.39 67.88
CA LEU A 30 -18.74 -56.27 67.42
C LEU A 30 -19.51 -55.35 68.36
N THR A 31 -19.21 -54.05 68.28
CA THR A 31 -20.06 -52.99 68.78
C THR A 31 -21.40 -53.10 68.03
N TYR A 32 -22.41 -53.65 68.71
CA TYR A 32 -23.80 -53.55 68.26
C TYR A 32 -24.09 -52.07 68.05
N ALA A 33 -24.20 -51.66 66.79
CA ALA A 33 -24.53 -50.29 66.43
C ALA A 33 -25.88 -49.96 67.07
N ILE A 34 -25.82 -49.13 68.12
CA ILE A 34 -27.01 -48.55 68.74
C ILE A 34 -27.66 -47.69 67.68
N VAL A 35 -28.78 -48.18 67.13
CA VAL A 35 -29.58 -47.46 66.14
C VAL A 35 -29.99 -46.12 66.76
N PRO A 36 -29.65 -44.97 66.16
CA PRO A 36 -30.13 -43.69 66.65
C PRO A 36 -31.66 -43.71 66.60
N THR A 37 -32.33 -43.45 67.73
CA THR A 37 -33.76 -43.16 67.73
C THR A 37 -33.96 -41.79 67.09
N ILE A 38 -33.99 -41.75 65.76
CA ILE A 38 -34.27 -40.53 65.02
C ILE A 38 -35.78 -40.33 65.11
N ASN A 39 -36.20 -39.42 66.00
CA ASN A 39 -37.51 -38.80 65.94
C ASN A 39 -37.56 -37.92 64.67
N ILE A 40 -37.65 -38.55 63.50
CA ILE A 40 -37.87 -37.88 62.23
C ILE A 40 -39.32 -37.43 62.28
N GLN A 41 -39.54 -36.14 62.56
CA GLN A 41 -40.81 -35.52 62.24
C GLN A 41 -41.09 -35.82 60.77
N ASP A 42 -42.26 -36.39 60.50
CA ASP A 42 -42.63 -36.93 59.19
C ASP A 42 -42.86 -35.75 58.20
N GLU A 43 -41.77 -35.13 57.74
CA GLU A 43 -41.76 -34.10 56.70
C GLU A 43 -42.11 -34.67 55.31
N ARG A 44 -42.43 -35.98 55.23
CA ARG A 44 -42.77 -36.70 54.00
C ARG A 44 -44.00 -36.17 53.26
N PHE A 45 -44.80 -35.32 53.90
CA PHE A 45 -46.05 -34.78 53.36
C PHE A 45 -46.17 -33.25 53.53
N VAL A 46 -45.08 -32.50 53.35
CA VAL A 46 -45.17 -31.04 53.28
C VAL A 46 -45.62 -30.63 51.87
N ASP A 47 -46.76 -29.94 51.76
CA ASP A 47 -47.14 -29.28 50.51
C ASP A 47 -46.07 -28.24 50.17
N LEU A 48 -45.32 -28.48 49.09
CA LEU A 48 -44.22 -27.62 48.64
C LEU A 48 -44.65 -26.16 48.45
N SER A 49 -45.94 -25.91 48.19
CA SER A 49 -46.48 -24.55 48.03
C SER A 49 -46.58 -23.76 49.33
N GLU A 50 -46.67 -24.46 50.47
CA GLU A 50 -46.69 -23.90 51.83
C GLU A 50 -45.31 -23.92 52.49
N SER A 51 -44.29 -24.45 51.80
CA SER A 51 -42.91 -24.46 52.30
C SER A 51 -42.41 -23.03 52.52
N PRO A 52 -41.72 -22.74 53.66
CA PRO A 52 -41.11 -21.45 53.92
C PRO A 52 -40.22 -20.96 52.77
N ALA A 53 -39.57 -21.88 52.04
CA ALA A 53 -38.76 -21.56 50.87
C ALA A 53 -39.60 -21.00 49.70
N PHE A 54 -40.76 -21.60 49.42
CA PHE A 54 -41.65 -21.13 48.36
C PHE A 54 -42.35 -19.83 48.74
N ILE A 55 -42.73 -19.65 50.00
CA ILE A 55 -43.32 -18.41 50.54
C ILE A 55 -42.31 -17.26 50.40
N CYS A 56 -41.07 -17.46 50.85
CA CYS A 56 -40.00 -16.45 50.74
C CYS A 56 -39.71 -16.07 49.27
N LEU A 57 -39.67 -17.05 48.36
CA LEU A 57 -39.48 -16.78 46.94
C LEU A 57 -40.63 -16.00 46.32
N ASN A 58 -41.88 -16.27 46.71
CA ASN A 58 -43.06 -15.51 46.29
C ASN A 58 -43.02 -14.06 46.79
N GLU A 59 -42.64 -13.84 48.05
CA GLU A 59 -42.52 -12.50 48.64
C GLU A 59 -41.42 -11.67 47.94
N LEU A 60 -40.25 -12.26 47.68
CA LEU A 60 -39.15 -11.59 46.98
C LEU A 60 -39.54 -11.17 45.55
N HIS A 61 -40.35 -11.97 44.87
CA HIS A 61 -40.91 -11.62 43.57
C HIS A 61 -41.95 -10.49 43.69
N ALA A 62 -42.85 -10.56 44.66
CA ALA A 62 -43.86 -9.51 44.91
C ALA A 62 -43.22 -8.15 45.25
N MET A 63 -42.07 -8.15 45.94
CA MET A 63 -41.26 -6.94 46.19
C MET A 63 -40.44 -6.46 44.98
N GLY A 64 -40.52 -7.15 43.83
CA GLY A 64 -39.79 -6.82 42.61
C GLY A 64 -38.27 -7.10 42.66
N LYS A 65 -37.78 -7.78 43.70
CA LYS A 65 -36.34 -8.04 43.91
C LYS A 65 -35.81 -9.13 42.98
N ILE A 66 -36.67 -10.05 42.54
CA ILE A 66 -36.31 -11.10 41.58
C ILE A 66 -37.34 -11.15 40.43
N PRO A 67 -36.88 -11.36 39.18
CA PRO A 67 -37.78 -11.62 38.06
C PRO A 67 -38.53 -12.95 38.22
N GLY A 68 -39.76 -13.03 37.68
CA GLY A 68 -40.60 -14.23 37.77
C GLY A 68 -39.97 -15.49 37.16
N THR A 69 -39.17 -15.33 36.10
CA THR A 69 -38.39 -16.43 35.51
C THR A 69 -37.37 -16.99 36.49
N ARG A 70 -36.72 -16.14 37.28
CA ARG A 70 -35.73 -16.54 38.29
C ARG A 70 -36.41 -17.19 39.51
N MET A 71 -37.59 -16.70 39.90
CA MET A 71 -38.40 -17.34 40.94
C MET A 71 -38.83 -18.75 40.53
N ALA A 72 -39.32 -18.93 39.30
CA ALA A 72 -39.72 -20.24 38.79
C ALA A 72 -38.54 -21.22 38.72
N GLU A 73 -37.37 -20.75 38.29
CA GLU A 73 -36.14 -21.56 38.28
C GLU A 73 -35.73 -22.01 39.70
N LEU A 74 -35.78 -21.10 40.69
CA LEU A 74 -35.44 -21.42 42.08
C LEU A 74 -36.44 -22.38 42.71
N LYS A 75 -37.74 -22.22 42.43
CA LYS A 75 -38.79 -23.16 42.85
C LYS A 75 -38.56 -24.54 42.25
N ALA A 76 -38.25 -24.63 40.95
CA ALA A 76 -37.96 -25.90 40.30
C ALA A 76 -36.72 -26.60 40.90
N LYS A 77 -35.66 -25.84 41.21
CA LYS A 77 -34.47 -26.39 41.90
C LYS A 77 -34.78 -26.89 43.30
N TYR A 78 -35.61 -26.17 44.05
CA TYR A 78 -36.01 -26.59 45.40
C TYR A 78 -36.89 -27.83 45.37
N THR A 79 -37.86 -27.92 44.44
CA THR A 79 -38.66 -29.14 44.23
C THR A 79 -37.77 -30.33 43.90
N LEU A 80 -36.83 -30.18 42.96
CA LEU A 80 -35.89 -31.24 42.62
C LEU A 80 -35.06 -31.71 43.82
N LEU A 81 -34.58 -30.77 44.64
CA LEU A 81 -33.84 -31.10 45.86
C LEU A 81 -34.70 -31.87 46.86
N HIS A 82 -35.92 -31.42 47.10
CA HIS A 82 -36.87 -32.09 47.98
C HIS A 82 -37.16 -33.52 47.50
N ASP A 83 -37.48 -33.71 46.23
CA ASP A 83 -37.75 -35.03 45.65
C ASP A 83 -36.52 -35.96 45.76
N THR A 84 -35.32 -35.42 45.60
CA THR A 84 -34.07 -36.17 45.77
C THR A 84 -33.87 -36.61 47.21
N VAL A 85 -34.10 -35.72 48.18
CA VAL A 85 -34.00 -36.03 49.62
C VAL A 85 -35.03 -37.10 50.00
N MET A 86 -36.26 -36.96 49.54
CA MET A 86 -37.35 -37.91 49.77
C MET A 86 -37.02 -39.30 49.21
N SER A 87 -36.56 -39.37 47.96
CA SER A 87 -36.14 -40.63 47.33
C SER A 87 -34.95 -41.27 48.06
N THR A 88 -34.01 -40.47 48.54
CA THR A 88 -32.85 -40.96 49.29
C THR A 88 -33.26 -41.55 50.64
N GLN A 89 -34.13 -40.85 51.38
CA GLN A 89 -34.67 -41.34 52.66
C GLN A 89 -35.48 -42.64 52.47
N GLU A 90 -36.27 -42.73 51.41
CA GLU A 90 -37.01 -43.97 51.10
C GLU A 90 -36.06 -45.13 50.78
N SER A 91 -35.02 -44.89 49.98
CA SER A 91 -33.98 -45.89 49.71
C SER A 91 -33.22 -46.31 50.97
N GLU A 92 -32.92 -45.38 51.87
CA GLU A 92 -32.26 -45.68 53.15
C GLU A 92 -33.12 -46.61 54.01
N VAL A 93 -34.42 -46.32 54.15
CA VAL A 93 -35.35 -47.16 54.90
C VAL A 93 -35.43 -48.57 54.28
N GLN A 94 -35.46 -48.68 52.95
CA GLN A 94 -35.45 -49.97 52.27
C GLN A 94 -34.17 -50.77 52.54
N LEU A 95 -33.01 -50.11 52.49
CA LEU A 95 -31.72 -50.74 52.77
C LEU A 95 -31.64 -51.23 54.22
N LEU A 96 -32.12 -50.45 55.18
CA LEU A 96 -32.18 -50.87 56.59
C LEU A 96 -33.08 -52.09 56.77
N GLN A 97 -34.23 -52.13 56.09
CA GLN A 97 -35.11 -53.29 56.13
C GLN A 97 -34.44 -54.55 55.52
N ASN A 98 -33.71 -54.39 54.41
CA ASN A 98 -32.95 -55.48 53.81
C ASN A 98 -31.82 -55.99 54.72
N ALA A 99 -31.08 -55.09 55.36
CA ALA A 99 -30.03 -55.45 56.30
C ALA A 99 -30.57 -56.29 57.46
N LYS A 100 -31.74 -55.91 58.00
CA LYS A 100 -32.43 -56.69 59.04
C LYS A 100 -32.78 -58.10 58.54
N ASN A 101 -33.41 -58.20 57.37
CA ASN A 101 -33.80 -59.49 56.79
C ASN A 101 -32.59 -60.41 56.51
N PHE A 102 -31.47 -59.86 56.02
CA PHE A 102 -30.25 -60.64 55.78
C PHE A 102 -29.61 -61.12 57.08
N THR A 103 -29.61 -60.29 58.12
CA THR A 103 -29.11 -60.69 59.45
C THR A 103 -29.92 -61.88 60.00
N GLU A 104 -31.24 -61.85 59.87
CA GLU A 104 -32.11 -62.97 60.27
C GLU A 104 -31.81 -64.26 59.48
N GLN A 105 -31.55 -64.14 58.17
CA GLN A 105 -31.19 -65.30 57.33
C GLN A 105 -29.84 -65.91 57.71
N ILE A 106 -28.83 -65.07 57.98
CA ILE A 106 -27.50 -65.54 58.40
C ILE A 106 -27.60 -66.32 59.71
N GLN A 107 -28.36 -65.80 60.68
CA GLN A 107 -28.57 -66.49 61.96
C GLN A 107 -29.23 -67.87 61.79
N GLN A 108 -30.23 -67.98 60.91
CA GLN A 108 -30.87 -69.26 60.59
C GLN A 108 -29.89 -70.25 59.94
N GLN A 109 -29.07 -69.78 58.99
CA GLN A 109 -28.08 -70.64 58.32
C GLN A 109 -27.01 -71.13 59.31
N GLN A 110 -26.51 -70.26 60.18
CA GLN A 110 -25.56 -70.64 61.23
C GLN A 110 -26.14 -71.70 62.18
N PHE A 111 -27.41 -71.58 62.57
CA PHE A 111 -28.08 -72.60 63.38
C PHE A 111 -28.13 -73.97 62.68
N HIS A 112 -28.42 -74.00 61.38
CA HIS A 112 -28.44 -75.24 60.61
C HIS A 112 -27.05 -75.88 60.46
N LEU A 113 -26.00 -75.08 60.27
CA LEU A 113 -24.63 -75.59 60.21
C LEU A 113 -24.22 -76.21 61.55
N GLN A 114 -24.50 -75.52 62.67
CA GLN A 114 -24.21 -76.04 64.01
C GLN A 114 -24.95 -77.35 64.30
N GLN A 115 -26.18 -77.50 63.79
CA GLN A 115 -26.93 -78.76 63.88
C GLN A 115 -26.29 -79.88 63.05
N ALA A 116 -25.73 -79.57 61.88
CA ALA A 116 -25.03 -80.53 61.04
C ALA A 116 -23.72 -81.01 61.67
N ASP A 117 -22.97 -80.11 62.32
CA ASP A 117 -21.73 -80.45 63.05
C ASP A 117 -22.02 -81.31 64.29
N SER A 118 -23.22 -81.21 64.85
CA SER A 118 -23.67 -82.03 65.98
C SER A 118 -24.17 -83.43 65.57
N PHE A 119 -24.00 -83.82 64.31
CA PHE A 119 -24.41 -85.14 63.84
C PHE A 119 -23.50 -86.22 64.44
N PRO A 120 -24.05 -87.26 65.09
CA PRO A 120 -23.22 -88.29 65.70
C PRO A 120 -22.42 -89.00 64.63
N ASP A 121 -21.09 -89.11 64.83
CA ASP A 121 -20.18 -89.93 64.02
C ASP A 121 -20.78 -91.33 63.88
N ALA A 122 -21.43 -91.58 62.74
CA ALA A 122 -22.01 -92.87 62.45
C ALA A 122 -20.85 -93.87 62.44
N PHE A 123 -20.87 -94.80 63.41
CA PHE A 123 -19.87 -95.84 63.65
C PHE A 123 -18.99 -96.09 62.42
N SER A 124 -17.71 -95.71 62.50
CA SER A 124 -16.76 -95.82 61.38
C SER A 124 -16.66 -97.30 60.94
N THR A 125 -17.48 -97.67 59.96
CA THR A 125 -17.37 -98.98 59.30
C THR A 125 -16.28 -98.89 58.24
N GLU A 126 -15.67 -100.03 57.90
CA GLU A 126 -14.70 -100.11 56.81
C GLU A 126 -15.27 -99.55 55.49
N VAL A 127 -16.56 -99.78 55.24
CA VAL A 127 -17.30 -99.22 54.09
C VAL A 127 -17.32 -97.68 54.13
N SER A 128 -17.48 -97.07 55.31
CA SER A 128 -17.43 -95.61 55.46
C SER A 128 -16.04 -95.06 55.11
N LYS A 129 -14.96 -95.71 55.58
CA LYS A 129 -13.57 -95.31 55.25
C LYS A 129 -13.25 -95.47 53.76
N MET A 130 -13.71 -96.55 53.13
CA MET A 130 -13.53 -96.76 51.69
C MET A 130 -14.29 -95.71 50.87
N ARG A 131 -15.50 -95.32 51.29
CA ARG A 131 -16.26 -94.25 50.64
C ARG A 131 -15.57 -92.89 50.77
N GLU A 132 -15.03 -92.58 51.95
CA GLU A 132 -14.26 -91.36 52.20
C GLU A 132 -13.01 -91.30 51.30
N GLN A 133 -12.23 -92.39 51.24
CA GLN A 133 -11.06 -92.47 50.36
C GLN A 133 -11.42 -92.32 48.87
N LEU A 134 -12.50 -92.97 48.42
CA LEU A 134 -12.97 -92.83 47.05
C LEU A 134 -13.34 -91.38 46.72
N LEU A 135 -14.10 -90.73 47.61
CA LEU A 135 -14.49 -89.33 47.44
C LEU A 135 -13.28 -88.41 47.43
N LYS A 136 -12.31 -88.64 48.32
CA LYS A 136 -11.04 -87.89 48.38
C LYS A 136 -10.29 -87.99 47.04
N TYR A 137 -10.04 -89.21 46.55
CA TYR A 137 -9.34 -89.39 45.28
C TYR A 137 -10.12 -88.86 44.08
N GLN A 138 -11.45 -88.93 44.10
CA GLN A 138 -12.29 -88.36 43.05
C GLN A 138 -12.21 -86.83 43.04
N ASN A 139 -12.22 -86.19 44.20
CA ASN A 139 -12.06 -84.74 44.34
C ASN A 139 -10.66 -84.29 43.90
N GLU A 140 -9.61 -85.00 44.33
CA GLU A 140 -8.22 -84.73 43.90
C GLU A 140 -8.07 -84.88 42.38
N TYR A 141 -8.62 -85.95 41.79
CA TYR A 141 -8.61 -86.15 40.34
C TYR A 141 -9.31 -85.01 39.59
N ASN A 142 -10.49 -84.58 40.07
CA ASN A 142 -11.23 -83.48 39.45
C ASN A 142 -10.45 -82.15 39.56
N ALA A 143 -9.87 -81.85 40.73
CA ALA A 143 -9.05 -80.66 40.93
C ALA A 143 -7.84 -80.62 40.00
N VAL A 144 -7.14 -81.76 39.84
CA VAL A 144 -6.01 -81.88 38.90
C VAL A 144 -6.49 -81.72 37.46
N LYS A 145 -7.64 -82.30 37.10
CA LYS A 145 -8.22 -82.20 35.76
C LYS A 145 -8.60 -80.76 35.41
N GLU A 146 -9.21 -80.02 36.33
CA GLU A 146 -9.52 -78.59 36.15
C GLU A 146 -8.26 -77.74 36.00
N ARG A 147 -7.25 -77.99 36.83
CA ARG A 147 -5.94 -77.33 36.71
C ARG A 147 -5.30 -77.60 35.36
N GLU A 148 -5.40 -78.82 34.84
CA GLU A 148 -4.87 -79.17 33.53
C GLU A 148 -5.59 -78.44 32.40
N TYR A 149 -6.93 -78.34 32.44
CA TYR A 149 -7.67 -77.53 31.47
C TYR A 149 -7.26 -76.05 31.52
N HIS A 150 -7.08 -75.49 32.72
CA HIS A 150 -6.65 -74.11 32.87
C HIS A 150 -5.24 -73.89 32.31
N ASN A 151 -4.31 -74.81 32.61
CA ASN A 151 -2.94 -74.76 32.08
C ASN A 151 -2.95 -74.87 30.55
N GLN A 152 -3.76 -75.77 29.99
CA GLN A 152 -3.87 -75.95 28.54
C GLN A 152 -4.43 -74.71 27.85
N TYR A 153 -5.47 -74.09 28.44
CA TYR A 153 -5.99 -72.82 27.94
C TYR A 153 -4.91 -71.73 27.95
N ARG A 154 -4.21 -71.56 29.09
CA ARG A 154 -3.13 -70.58 29.22
C ARG A 154 -2.01 -70.82 28.21
N LEU A 155 -1.63 -72.08 27.99
CA LEU A 155 -0.62 -72.45 27.00
C LEU A 155 -1.04 -72.05 25.58
N ASN A 156 -2.29 -72.28 25.22
CA ASN A 156 -2.84 -71.91 23.91
C ASN A 156 -2.85 -70.39 23.73
N SER A 157 -3.33 -69.63 24.72
CA SER A 157 -3.32 -68.16 24.66
C SER A 157 -1.92 -67.59 24.47
N LEU A 158 -0.93 -68.10 25.23
CA LEU A 158 0.46 -67.66 25.10
C LEU A 158 1.06 -68.03 23.74
N ARG A 159 0.67 -69.17 23.16
CA ARG A 159 1.10 -69.58 21.82
C ARG A 159 0.53 -68.65 20.75
N GLU A 160 -0.75 -68.31 20.84
CA GLU A 160 -1.39 -67.35 19.93
C GLU A 160 -0.74 -65.97 20.03
N GLU A 161 -0.49 -65.47 21.24
CA GLU A 161 0.21 -64.20 21.46
C GLU A 161 1.62 -64.22 20.85
N LYS A 162 2.39 -65.28 21.09
CA LYS A 162 3.72 -65.47 20.47
C LYS A 162 3.64 -65.42 18.95
N ASP A 163 2.68 -66.11 18.35
CA ASP A 163 2.52 -66.18 16.89
C ASP A 163 2.13 -64.81 16.31
N LEU A 164 1.30 -64.04 17.02
CA LEU A 164 0.99 -62.65 16.65
C LEU A 164 2.24 -61.77 16.72
N MET A 165 3.00 -61.86 17.81
CA MET A 165 4.24 -61.09 17.98
C MET A 165 5.28 -61.40 16.90
N LEU A 166 5.41 -62.67 16.50
CA LEU A 166 6.30 -63.06 15.40
C LEU A 166 5.86 -62.47 14.06
N LYS A 167 4.55 -62.50 13.75
CA LYS A 167 4.00 -61.88 12.53
C LYS A 167 4.23 -60.37 12.51
N GLU A 168 4.07 -59.68 13.64
CA GLU A 168 4.37 -58.24 13.70
C GLU A 168 5.87 -57.96 13.53
N PHE A 169 6.74 -58.80 14.10
CA PHE A 169 8.18 -58.67 13.92
C PHE A 169 8.62 -58.85 12.46
N GLU A 170 8.01 -59.78 11.72
CA GLU A 170 8.28 -60.00 10.30
C GLU A 170 7.88 -58.80 9.41
N LYS A 171 6.89 -58.00 9.83
CA LYS A 171 6.50 -56.78 9.12
C LYS A 171 7.52 -55.65 9.24
N ILE A 172 8.38 -55.69 10.25
CA ILE A 172 9.42 -54.67 10.45
C ILE A 172 10.43 -54.81 9.31
N PRO A 173 10.63 -53.76 8.47
CA PRO A 173 11.56 -53.84 7.35
C PRO A 173 12.98 -54.16 7.83
N LYS A 174 13.68 -55.04 7.11
CA LYS A 174 15.03 -55.45 7.48
C LYS A 174 15.97 -54.23 7.55
N PRO A 175 16.96 -54.21 8.47
CA PRO A 175 17.87 -53.07 8.62
C PRO A 175 18.51 -52.60 7.30
N GLY A 176 18.88 -53.53 6.41
CA GLY A 176 19.44 -53.19 5.09
C GLY A 176 18.44 -52.51 4.13
N GLU A 177 17.14 -52.79 4.23
CA GLU A 177 16.11 -52.10 3.44
C GLU A 177 15.84 -50.70 3.99
N MET A 178 15.82 -50.55 5.32
CA MET A 178 15.73 -49.25 5.97
C MET A 178 16.92 -48.37 5.62
N GLU A 179 18.14 -48.92 5.62
CA GLU A 179 19.34 -48.19 5.25
C GLU A 179 19.32 -47.75 3.78
N LYS A 180 18.85 -48.62 2.87
CA LYS A 180 18.64 -48.27 1.46
C LYS A 180 17.62 -47.13 1.30
N LYS A 181 16.46 -47.22 1.96
CA LYS A 181 15.45 -46.14 1.95
C LYS A 181 16.02 -44.83 2.51
N MET A 182 16.78 -44.90 3.60
CA MET A 182 17.45 -43.74 4.21
C MET A 182 18.54 -43.15 3.31
N ARG A 183 19.27 -43.98 2.55
CA ARG A 183 20.26 -43.50 1.58
C ARG A 183 19.55 -42.79 0.42
N ILE A 184 18.54 -43.40 -0.18
CA ILE A 184 17.75 -42.80 -1.27
C ILE A 184 17.15 -41.46 -0.84
N LEU A 185 16.54 -41.39 0.36
CA LEU A 185 15.98 -40.15 0.88
C LEU A 185 17.04 -39.07 1.14
N ARG A 186 18.23 -39.44 1.61
CA ARG A 186 19.33 -38.51 1.79
C ARG A 186 19.82 -37.96 0.45
N ASP A 187 20.03 -38.85 -0.52
CA ASP A 187 20.48 -38.48 -1.86
C ASP A 187 19.47 -37.56 -2.55
N SER A 188 18.17 -37.91 -2.51
CA SER A 188 17.11 -37.07 -3.08
C SER A 188 16.98 -35.70 -2.39
N THR A 189 17.18 -35.66 -1.06
CA THR A 189 17.18 -34.40 -0.31
C THR A 189 18.36 -33.52 -0.72
N GLU A 190 19.52 -34.11 -0.95
CA GLU A 190 20.72 -33.37 -1.35
C GLU A 190 20.63 -32.85 -2.79
N GLU A 191 20.06 -33.63 -3.70
CA GLU A 191 19.75 -33.20 -5.06
C GLU A 191 18.80 -32.00 -5.07
N LEU A 192 17.69 -32.07 -4.32
CA LEU A 192 16.75 -30.95 -4.18
C LEU A 192 17.42 -29.70 -3.58
N ARG A 193 18.35 -29.85 -2.61
CA ARG A 193 19.12 -28.71 -2.08
C ARG A 193 19.98 -28.05 -3.15
N LYS A 194 20.69 -28.83 -3.97
CA LYS A 194 21.50 -28.31 -5.06
C LYS A 194 20.65 -27.59 -6.10
N GLU A 195 19.50 -28.14 -6.47
CA GLU A 195 18.56 -27.51 -7.38
C GLU A 195 18.03 -26.18 -6.82
N ILE A 196 17.63 -26.14 -5.54
CA ILE A 196 17.20 -24.91 -4.87
C ILE A 196 18.31 -23.86 -4.90
N MET A 197 19.56 -24.24 -4.64
CA MET A 197 20.69 -23.32 -4.67
C MET A 197 20.92 -22.76 -6.08
N GLN A 198 20.87 -23.62 -7.11
CA GLN A 198 20.99 -23.21 -8.52
C GLN A 198 19.86 -22.27 -8.92
N LYS A 199 18.60 -22.59 -8.60
CA LYS A 199 17.43 -21.76 -8.91
C LYS A 199 17.49 -20.42 -8.20
N LYS A 200 17.97 -20.37 -6.95
CA LYS A 200 18.20 -19.10 -6.23
C LYS A 200 19.22 -18.21 -6.95
N LEU A 201 20.31 -18.79 -7.45
CA LEU A 201 21.31 -18.05 -8.22
C LEU A 201 20.76 -17.56 -9.56
N GLU A 202 20.02 -18.41 -10.29
CA GLU A 202 19.34 -18.04 -11.53
C GLU A 202 18.36 -16.87 -11.33
N ILE A 203 17.53 -16.93 -10.28
CA ILE A 203 16.61 -15.84 -9.92
C ILE A 203 17.38 -14.55 -9.62
N LYS A 204 18.50 -14.64 -8.91
CA LYS A 204 19.33 -13.45 -8.60
C LYS A 204 19.86 -12.81 -9.88
N ASN A 205 20.44 -13.60 -10.77
CA ASN A 205 20.98 -13.12 -12.05
C ASN A 205 19.88 -12.50 -12.92
N LEU A 206 18.73 -13.18 -13.07
CA LEU A 206 17.59 -12.67 -13.85
C LEU A 206 17.03 -11.36 -13.27
N ARG A 207 17.01 -11.21 -11.94
CA ARG A 207 16.62 -9.94 -11.30
C ARG A 207 17.62 -8.83 -11.62
N GLU A 208 18.92 -9.10 -11.55
CA GLU A 208 19.96 -8.13 -11.89
C GLU A 208 19.85 -7.71 -13.36
N ASP A 209 19.70 -8.65 -14.29
CA ASP A 209 19.49 -8.40 -15.72
C ASP A 209 18.22 -7.57 -15.98
N LEU A 210 17.11 -7.90 -15.32
CA LEU A 210 15.87 -7.15 -15.44
C LEU A 210 16.04 -5.70 -14.95
N THR A 211 16.73 -5.49 -13.82
CA THR A 211 17.00 -4.13 -13.33
C THR A 211 17.92 -3.35 -14.26
N PHE A 212 18.90 -4.02 -14.89
CA PHE A 212 19.77 -3.40 -15.88
C PHE A 212 18.98 -2.97 -17.12
N LYS A 213 18.13 -3.87 -17.66
CA LYS A 213 17.27 -3.56 -18.82
C LYS A 213 16.27 -2.47 -18.51
N GLN A 214 15.71 -2.42 -17.31
CA GLN A 214 14.83 -1.33 -16.90
C GLN A 214 15.54 0.02 -16.90
N LYS A 215 16.78 0.08 -16.38
CA LYS A 215 17.59 1.32 -16.41
C LYS A 215 17.94 1.74 -17.85
N GLN A 216 18.28 0.77 -18.70
CA GLN A 216 18.56 1.01 -20.11
C GLN A 216 17.33 1.59 -20.82
N LEU A 217 16.15 1.00 -20.62
CA LEU A 217 14.89 1.47 -21.21
C LEU A 217 14.57 2.90 -20.80
N VAL A 218 14.71 3.25 -19.51
CA VAL A 218 14.48 4.62 -19.03
C VAL A 218 15.41 5.63 -19.72
N LYS A 219 16.68 5.25 -19.95
CA LYS A 219 17.63 6.10 -20.68
C LYS A 219 17.20 6.28 -22.14
N GLU A 220 16.90 5.18 -22.83
CA GLU A 220 16.44 5.21 -24.23
C GLU A 220 15.14 6.02 -24.39
N GLN A 221 14.22 5.93 -23.43
CA GLN A 221 13.00 6.73 -23.40
C GLN A 221 13.29 8.23 -23.26
N LYS A 222 14.26 8.60 -22.42
CA LYS A 222 14.69 9.99 -22.27
C LYS A 222 15.34 10.51 -23.55
N ASP A 223 16.23 9.74 -24.16
CA ASP A 223 16.91 10.11 -25.41
C ASP A 223 15.87 10.27 -26.55
N LEU A 224 14.84 9.42 -26.59
CA LEU A 224 13.73 9.53 -27.53
C LEU A 224 12.89 10.81 -27.31
N GLU A 225 12.59 11.15 -26.06
CA GLU A 225 11.88 12.38 -25.71
C GLU A 225 12.67 13.62 -26.15
N GLU A 226 13.98 13.64 -25.91
CA GLU A 226 14.87 14.71 -26.38
C GLU A 226 14.83 14.83 -27.91
N LEU A 227 14.90 13.72 -28.66
CA LEU A 227 14.79 13.73 -30.11
C LEU A 227 13.43 14.25 -30.60
N LEU A 228 12.34 13.89 -29.93
CA LEU A 228 11.00 14.40 -30.26
C LEU A 228 10.90 15.92 -30.04
N GLN A 229 11.50 16.45 -28.97
CA GLN A 229 11.58 17.89 -28.73
C GLN A 229 12.36 18.61 -29.83
N HIS A 230 13.52 18.07 -30.24
CA HIS A 230 14.29 18.62 -31.37
C HIS A 230 13.47 18.58 -32.67
N GLN A 231 12.70 17.52 -32.90
CA GLN A 231 11.84 17.43 -34.08
C GLN A 231 10.76 18.51 -34.10
N VAL A 232 10.17 18.87 -32.95
CA VAL A 232 9.19 19.95 -32.85
C VAL A 232 9.85 21.28 -33.21
N VAL A 233 11.02 21.59 -32.63
CA VAL A 233 11.77 22.82 -32.94
C VAL A 233 12.07 22.93 -34.43
N LEU A 234 12.59 21.85 -35.04
CA LEU A 234 12.87 21.83 -36.48
C LEU A 234 11.62 22.03 -37.34
N LYS A 235 10.46 21.48 -36.93
CA LYS A 235 9.19 21.71 -37.64
C LYS A 235 8.80 23.19 -37.57
N ASP A 236 8.95 23.84 -36.42
CA ASP A 236 8.66 25.26 -36.25
C ASP A 236 9.62 26.13 -37.08
N GLU A 237 10.91 25.80 -37.10
CA GLU A 237 11.92 26.46 -37.95
C GLU A 237 11.59 26.32 -39.45
N VAL A 238 11.17 25.14 -39.89
CA VAL A 238 10.75 24.93 -41.28
C VAL A 238 9.54 25.80 -41.62
N VAL A 239 8.52 25.86 -40.76
CA VAL A 239 7.36 26.74 -40.95
C VAL A 239 7.80 28.20 -41.01
N TYR A 240 8.67 28.64 -40.10
CA TYR A 240 9.22 29.99 -40.10
C TYR A 240 9.93 30.30 -41.43
N HIS A 241 10.85 29.44 -41.87
CA HIS A 241 11.58 29.61 -43.12
C HIS A 241 10.68 29.57 -44.36
N GLN A 242 9.56 28.84 -44.34
CA GLN A 242 8.57 28.87 -45.42
C GLN A 242 7.82 30.20 -45.48
N THR A 243 7.57 30.86 -44.34
CA THR A 243 6.86 32.15 -44.31
C THR A 243 7.71 33.33 -44.76
N VAL A 244 9.03 33.29 -44.57
CA VAL A 244 9.95 34.39 -44.91
C VAL A 244 9.91 34.76 -46.41
N PRO A 245 10.02 33.83 -47.38
CA PRO A 245 9.90 34.14 -48.81
C PRO A 245 8.57 34.81 -49.16
N VAL A 246 7.46 34.37 -48.55
CA VAL A 246 6.14 34.97 -48.78
C VAL A 246 6.10 36.44 -48.34
N GLN A 247 6.74 36.77 -47.22
CA GLN A 247 6.85 38.16 -46.75
C GLN A 247 7.77 38.99 -47.66
N ILE A 248 8.91 38.44 -48.08
CA ILE A 248 9.84 39.09 -49.00
C ILE A 248 9.15 39.42 -50.32
N VAL A 249 8.40 38.47 -50.90
CA VAL A 249 7.64 38.69 -52.15
C VAL A 249 6.63 39.84 -51.99
N LYS A 250 5.88 39.87 -50.88
CA LYS A 250 4.93 40.96 -50.59
C LYS A 250 5.61 42.34 -50.51
N GLU A 251 6.77 42.43 -49.84
CA GLU A 251 7.52 43.69 -49.76
C GLU A 251 8.15 44.07 -51.10
N ILE A 252 8.66 43.12 -51.89
CA ILE A 252 9.13 43.37 -53.27
C ILE A 252 8.00 43.95 -54.13
N GLU A 253 6.81 43.35 -54.11
CA GLU A 253 5.65 43.84 -54.86
C GLU A 253 5.22 45.26 -54.44
N LYS A 254 5.29 45.55 -53.14
CA LYS A 254 4.99 46.88 -52.57
C LYS A 254 6.04 47.91 -52.98
N MET A 255 7.32 47.57 -52.93
CA MET A 255 8.39 48.43 -53.43
C MET A 255 8.30 48.64 -54.94
N ALA A 256 7.99 47.60 -55.71
CA ALA A 256 7.84 47.69 -57.16
C ALA A 256 6.70 48.65 -57.53
N ARG A 257 5.56 48.59 -56.84
CA ARG A 257 4.45 49.55 -57.01
C ARG A 257 4.89 51.00 -56.76
N ARG A 258 5.58 51.25 -55.65
CA ARG A 258 6.13 52.58 -55.32
C ARG A 258 7.16 53.05 -56.36
N LYS A 259 8.01 52.16 -56.85
CA LYS A 259 9.00 52.47 -57.88
C LYS A 259 8.33 52.97 -59.16
N VAL A 260 7.31 52.26 -59.65
CA VAL A 260 6.56 52.67 -60.85
C VAL A 260 5.87 54.01 -60.65
N GLU A 261 5.31 54.26 -59.47
CA GLU A 261 4.69 55.55 -59.14
C GLU A 261 5.72 56.69 -59.14
N MET A 262 6.89 56.47 -58.53
CA MET A 262 8.01 57.41 -58.55
C MET A 262 8.56 57.66 -59.95
N GLU A 263 8.69 56.63 -60.80
CA GLU A 263 9.10 56.78 -62.21
C GLU A 263 8.10 57.64 -62.99
N LYS A 264 6.78 57.47 -62.77
CA LYS A 264 5.77 58.35 -63.37
C LYS A 264 5.92 59.80 -62.94
N ILE A 265 6.12 60.05 -61.64
CA ILE A 265 6.36 61.40 -61.11
C ILE A 265 7.64 61.99 -61.71
N ASN A 266 8.71 61.20 -61.81
CA ASN A 266 9.97 61.64 -62.38
C ASN A 266 9.83 62.04 -63.86
N ILE A 267 9.09 61.28 -64.66
CA ILE A 267 8.80 61.64 -66.06
C ILE A 267 8.05 62.99 -66.13
N ILE A 268 7.08 63.23 -65.24
CA ILE A 268 6.35 64.51 -65.18
C ILE A 268 7.31 65.66 -64.85
N LEU A 269 8.16 65.48 -63.84
CA LEU A 269 9.16 66.48 -63.46
C LEU A 269 10.18 66.75 -64.56
N GLU A 270 10.64 65.72 -65.29
CA GLU A 270 11.53 65.87 -66.44
C GLU A 270 10.89 66.71 -67.56
N LEU A 271 9.60 66.51 -67.82
CA LEU A 271 8.84 67.34 -68.77
C LEU A 271 8.75 68.80 -68.29
N GLU A 272 8.42 69.01 -67.02
CA GLU A 272 8.32 70.35 -66.42
C GLU A 272 9.68 71.09 -66.46
N VAL A 273 10.78 70.40 -66.13
CA VAL A 273 12.14 70.95 -66.25
C VAL A 273 12.46 71.31 -67.69
N LYS A 274 12.08 70.48 -68.66
CA LYS A 274 12.29 70.79 -70.08
C LYS A 274 11.51 72.03 -70.52
N GLU A 275 10.25 72.15 -70.13
CA GLU A 275 9.41 73.32 -70.42
C GLU A 275 9.98 74.60 -69.79
N LEU A 276 10.40 74.53 -68.51
CA LEU A 276 11.05 75.64 -67.82
C LEU A 276 12.36 76.03 -68.53
N ASN A 277 13.17 75.06 -68.95
CA ASN A 277 14.42 75.32 -69.67
C ASN A 277 14.19 75.96 -71.05
N ASP A 278 13.16 75.52 -71.78
CA ASP A 278 12.76 76.13 -73.06
C ASP A 278 12.24 77.57 -72.84
N SER A 279 11.53 77.81 -71.73
CA SER A 279 11.10 79.16 -71.33
C SER A 279 12.28 80.06 -70.96
N LEU A 280 13.26 79.52 -70.23
CA LEU A 280 14.48 80.22 -69.83
C LEU A 280 15.27 80.66 -71.06
N LYS A 281 15.52 79.75 -72.01
CA LYS A 281 16.18 80.08 -73.29
C LYS A 281 15.47 81.17 -74.07
N LYS A 282 14.13 81.17 -74.10
CA LYS A 282 13.35 82.26 -74.72
C LYS A 282 13.60 83.59 -74.04
N VAL A 283 13.70 83.61 -72.71
CA VAL A 283 14.01 84.83 -71.94
C VAL A 283 15.45 85.26 -72.14
N GLU A 284 16.43 84.35 -72.12
CA GLU A 284 17.84 84.63 -72.41
C GLU A 284 18.04 85.24 -73.80
N ASN A 285 17.34 84.70 -74.81
CA ASN A 285 17.35 85.27 -76.17
C ASN A 285 16.76 86.69 -76.20
N LYS A 286 15.65 86.93 -75.48
CA LYS A 286 15.08 88.28 -75.34
C LYS A 286 16.04 89.24 -74.64
N ILE A 287 16.69 88.80 -73.56
CA ILE A 287 17.69 89.60 -72.84
C ILE A 287 18.86 89.95 -73.76
N SER A 288 19.36 88.98 -74.54
CA SER A 288 20.45 89.21 -75.50
C SER A 288 20.05 90.24 -76.56
N ALA A 289 18.86 90.13 -77.14
CA ALA A 289 18.34 91.11 -78.09
C ALA A 289 18.19 92.51 -77.47
N VAL A 290 17.69 92.61 -76.23
CA VAL A 290 17.58 93.89 -75.50
C VAL A 290 18.96 94.49 -75.20
N ILE A 291 19.97 93.67 -74.89
CA ILE A 291 21.35 94.13 -74.69
C ILE A 291 21.92 94.68 -76.00
N GLU A 292 21.73 93.98 -77.12
CA GLU A 292 22.14 94.45 -78.45
C GLU A 292 21.46 95.79 -78.81
N GLU A 293 20.13 95.90 -78.65
CA GLU A 293 19.39 97.15 -78.86
C GLU A 293 19.92 98.28 -77.97
N LYS A 294 20.19 97.99 -76.69
CA LYS A 294 20.75 98.96 -75.74
C LYS A 294 22.15 99.42 -76.14
N GLU A 295 22.99 98.52 -76.66
CA GLU A 295 24.32 98.88 -77.18
C GLU A 295 24.23 99.77 -78.42
N ASP A 296 23.30 99.48 -79.34
CA ASP A 296 23.10 100.29 -80.54
C ASP A 296 22.54 101.69 -80.20
N VAL A 297 21.59 101.78 -79.28
CA VAL A 297 21.11 103.07 -78.76
C VAL A 297 22.24 103.83 -78.06
N MET A 298 23.11 103.16 -77.29
CA MET A 298 24.29 103.82 -76.69
C MET A 298 25.21 104.40 -77.76
N LYS A 299 25.51 103.64 -78.83
CA LYS A 299 26.32 104.13 -79.96
C LYS A 299 25.67 105.33 -80.65
N GLU A 300 24.34 105.30 -80.85
CA GLU A 300 23.60 106.43 -81.45
C GLU A 300 23.64 107.67 -80.54
N VAL A 301 23.43 107.50 -79.23
CA VAL A 301 23.52 108.59 -78.25
C VAL A 301 24.92 109.19 -78.22
N GLU A 302 25.96 108.36 -78.20
CA GLU A 302 27.36 108.83 -78.23
C GLU A 302 27.68 109.56 -79.56
N GLY A 303 27.16 109.05 -80.68
CA GLY A 303 27.23 109.72 -81.98
C GLY A 303 26.54 111.09 -81.99
N LYS A 304 25.35 111.21 -81.37
CA LYS A 304 24.67 112.51 -81.23
C LYS A 304 25.40 113.45 -80.28
N ARG A 305 25.99 112.92 -79.20
CA ARG A 305 26.77 113.70 -78.22
C ARG A 305 28.02 114.32 -78.84
N THR A 306 28.76 113.54 -79.62
CA THR A 306 29.93 114.03 -80.36
C THR A 306 29.56 115.07 -81.42
N LEU A 307 28.46 114.88 -82.15
CA LEU A 307 27.94 115.87 -83.11
C LEU A 307 27.54 117.18 -82.41
N LEU A 308 26.90 117.09 -81.25
CA LEU A 308 26.49 118.25 -80.46
C LEU A 308 27.71 119.02 -79.93
N GLU A 309 28.75 118.34 -79.44
CA GLU A 309 30.02 118.98 -79.07
C GLU A 309 30.67 119.73 -80.25
N ILE A 310 30.64 119.15 -81.46
CA ILE A 310 31.15 119.81 -82.66
C ILE A 310 30.35 121.08 -82.95
N LYS A 311 29.02 121.02 -82.88
CA LYS A 311 28.14 122.17 -83.11
C LYS A 311 28.29 123.25 -82.03
N GLU A 312 28.47 122.89 -80.76
CA GLU A 312 28.80 123.84 -79.70
C GLU A 312 30.15 124.52 -79.95
N ARG A 313 31.19 123.78 -80.37
CA ARG A 313 32.48 124.39 -80.75
C ARG A 313 32.34 125.35 -81.92
N GLU A 314 31.62 124.97 -82.98
CA GLU A 314 31.32 125.84 -84.12
C GLU A 314 30.56 127.10 -83.70
N TYR A 315 29.50 126.94 -82.90
CA TYR A 315 28.73 128.06 -82.37
C TYR A 315 29.61 129.00 -81.55
N ASN A 316 30.43 128.47 -80.64
CA ASN A 316 31.38 129.25 -79.85
C ASN A 316 32.43 129.97 -80.71
N GLN A 317 32.89 129.36 -81.81
CA GLN A 317 33.78 130.02 -82.77
C GLN A 317 33.07 131.16 -83.50
N LEU A 318 31.84 130.96 -83.96
CA LEU A 318 31.05 132.02 -84.59
C LEU A 318 30.79 133.17 -83.61
N VAL A 319 30.48 132.87 -82.34
CA VAL A 319 30.28 133.88 -81.29
C VAL A 319 31.54 134.73 -81.11
N LYS A 320 32.73 134.10 -81.00
CA LYS A 320 34.00 134.83 -80.93
C LYS A 320 34.28 135.68 -82.16
N LEU A 321 33.94 135.19 -83.35
CA LEU A 321 34.08 135.96 -84.59
C LEU A 321 33.16 137.18 -84.57
N LEU A 322 31.92 137.01 -84.12
CA LEU A 322 30.93 138.08 -83.95
C LEU A 322 31.43 139.15 -82.99
N GLU A 323 32.00 138.76 -81.84
CA GLU A 323 32.59 139.68 -80.87
C GLU A 323 33.74 140.49 -81.48
N LEU A 324 34.67 139.84 -82.19
CA LEU A 324 35.76 140.50 -82.94
C LEU A 324 35.24 141.47 -84.02
N THR A 325 34.17 141.10 -84.72
CA THR A 325 33.57 141.96 -85.75
C THR A 325 32.94 143.21 -85.11
N ARG A 326 32.27 143.03 -83.98
CA ARG A 326 31.68 144.11 -83.18
C ARG A 326 32.75 145.07 -82.63
N GLU A 327 33.89 144.52 -82.20
CA GLU A 327 35.03 145.29 -81.71
C GLU A 327 35.69 146.09 -82.85
N ASN A 328 35.84 145.49 -84.04
CA ASN A 328 36.32 146.19 -85.24
C ASN A 328 35.37 147.32 -85.69
N GLU A 329 34.04 147.09 -85.65
CA GLU A 329 33.05 148.13 -85.96
C GLU A 329 33.10 149.28 -84.94
N ALA A 330 33.24 148.99 -83.65
CA ALA A 330 33.42 150.01 -82.61
C ALA A 330 34.71 150.82 -82.83
N THR A 331 35.78 150.16 -83.27
CA THR A 331 37.07 150.81 -83.58
C THR A 331 36.95 151.71 -84.83
N SER A 332 36.24 151.27 -85.87
CA SER A 332 35.98 152.08 -87.08
C SER A 332 35.09 153.31 -86.80
N LEU A 333 34.11 153.18 -85.91
CA LEU A 333 33.26 154.32 -85.48
C LEU A 333 34.07 155.35 -84.67
N SER A 334 35.01 154.89 -83.84
CA SER A 334 35.94 155.75 -83.10
C SER A 334 36.84 156.55 -84.05
N GLU A 335 37.39 155.92 -85.10
CA GLU A 335 38.26 156.60 -86.08
C GLU A 335 37.52 157.64 -86.93
N LYS A 336 36.24 157.40 -87.27
CA LYS A 336 35.41 158.37 -88.01
C LYS A 336 35.04 159.61 -87.18
N LEU A 337 34.91 159.48 -85.86
CA LEU A 337 34.68 160.60 -84.94
C LEU A 337 35.90 161.54 -84.84
N VAL A 338 37.11 160.98 -84.88
CA VAL A 338 38.35 161.76 -84.82
C VAL A 338 38.58 162.59 -86.10
N ILE A 339 38.18 162.08 -87.27
CA ILE A 339 38.31 162.80 -88.55
C ILE A 339 37.26 163.93 -88.67
N PHE A 340 36.06 163.78 -88.09
CA PHE A 340 35.01 164.81 -88.17
C PHE A 340 35.30 166.05 -87.29
N MET A 341 36.11 165.92 -86.24
CA MET A 341 36.44 167.05 -85.36
C MET A 341 37.60 167.94 -85.87
N CYS A 342 38.32 167.54 -86.93
CA CYS A 342 39.48 168.29 -87.45
C CYS A 342 39.21 169.19 -88.67
N SER A 343 37.97 169.32 -89.18
CA SER A 343 37.68 170.04 -90.44
C SER A 343 36.79 171.30 -90.35
N SER A 344 36.66 171.96 -89.18
CA SER A 344 36.00 173.30 -89.09
C SER A 344 36.83 174.32 -88.28
N LYS A 345 37.93 174.77 -88.89
CA LYS A 345 38.48 176.13 -88.78
C LYS A 345 38.79 176.58 -90.22
N PHE A 346 37.86 177.31 -90.85
CA PHE A 346 38.08 178.44 -91.78
C PHE A 346 36.73 178.91 -92.33
#